data_AF-A0A3S1T156-F1
#
_entry.id   AF-A0A3S1T156-F1
#
_cell.length_a   1.000
_cell.length_b   1.000
_cell.length_c   1.000
_cell.angle_alpha   90.00
_cell.angle_beta   90.00
_cell.angle_gamma   90.00
#
_symmetry.space_group_name_H-M   'P 1'
#
loop_
_entity.id
_entity.type
_entity.pdbx_description
1 polymer ?
#
loop_
_entity_poly.entity_id
_entity_poly.type
_entity_poly.pdbx_seq_one_letter_code
_entity_poly.pdbx_strand_id
1 'polypeptide(L)'
;MRRNPRRDCLQGLSTTTHYRVFWITRKSGMRPSSSMLLLMFAASLMGCTTSNGNAGQSSKNEAQCVGFGFEQGTDAFANCMMQLSLRQGGSQQPDHDTLVNQYRSRSKARQGDDRYPVCSAANMDAELDITTGKWVGPDCQMAPD
;
A
#
# COMPACT_ATOMS: atom_id res chain seq x y z
N MET A 1 -3.52 -20.23 -18.39
CA MET A 1 -4.23 -18.93 -18.40
C MET A 1 -4.76 -18.64 -17.00
N ARG A 2 -4.14 -17.68 -16.29
CA ARG A 2 -4.56 -17.24 -14.95
C ARG A 2 -5.66 -16.17 -15.08
N ARG A 3 -6.67 -16.19 -14.20
CA ARG A 3 -7.30 -14.98 -13.65
C ARG A 3 -7.99 -15.30 -12.33
N ASN A 4 -7.34 -14.87 -11.25
CA ASN A 4 -7.87 -14.82 -9.88
C ASN A 4 -8.49 -13.41 -9.68
N PRO A 5 -9.71 -13.29 -9.13
CA PRO A 5 -10.34 -12.01 -8.84
C PRO A 5 -9.98 -11.53 -7.43
N ARG A 6 -9.37 -10.36 -7.34
CA ARG A 6 -9.43 -9.51 -6.14
C ARG A 6 -9.80 -8.11 -6.57
N ARG A 7 -10.74 -7.49 -5.87
CA ARG A 7 -10.66 -6.13 -5.31
C ARG A 7 -11.99 -5.71 -4.70
N ASP A 8 -12.03 -5.74 -3.37
CA ASP A 8 -12.88 -4.90 -2.51
C ASP A 8 -11.93 -4.09 -1.63
N CYS A 9 -12.09 -2.77 -1.66
CA CYS A 9 -11.56 -1.69 -0.79
C CYS A 9 -11.82 -0.40 -1.60
N LEU A 10 -12.38 0.71 -1.13
CA LEU A 10 -12.48 1.31 0.20
C LEU A 10 -13.43 2.53 0.12
N GLN A 11 -14.14 2.82 1.23
CA GLN A 11 -14.31 4.11 1.97
C GLN A 11 -14.21 5.46 1.18
N GLY A 12 -14.95 6.53 1.47
CA GLY A 12 -15.75 6.91 2.63
C GLY A 12 -16.03 8.43 2.58
N LEU A 13 -16.70 8.92 3.63
CA LEU A 13 -16.99 10.32 4.00
C LEU A 13 -17.98 11.11 3.13
N SER A 14 -19.18 11.32 3.68
CA SER A 14 -19.87 12.60 3.49
C SER A 14 -20.30 13.13 4.85
N THR A 15 -19.83 14.33 5.11
CA THR A 15 -20.24 15.28 6.14
C THR A 15 -21.75 15.40 6.26
N THR A 16 -22.17 15.56 7.51
CA THR A 16 -23.47 16.02 8.01
C THR A 16 -24.18 16.98 7.06
N THR A 17 -25.35 16.59 6.55
CA THR A 17 -26.43 17.56 6.31
C THR A 17 -27.78 16.89 6.51
N HIS A 18 -28.47 17.30 7.57
CA HIS A 18 -29.86 16.97 7.83
C HIS A 18 -30.74 17.55 6.72
N TYR A 19 -31.25 16.70 5.84
CA TYR A 19 -32.50 16.96 5.15
C TYR A 19 -33.37 15.71 5.23
N ARG A 20 -34.31 15.75 6.18
CA ARG A 20 -35.51 14.91 6.13
C ARG A 20 -36.30 15.34 4.90
N VAL A 21 -36.08 14.68 3.76
CA VAL A 21 -36.96 14.81 2.60
C VAL A 21 -37.95 13.66 2.65
N PHE A 22 -39.03 13.94 3.38
CA PHE A 22 -40.42 13.61 3.07
C PHE A 22 -40.62 12.51 2.01
N TRP A 23 -40.93 11.29 2.47
CA TRP A 23 -41.37 10.19 1.64
C TRP A 23 -42.74 10.53 1.01
N ILE A 24 -42.74 11.07 -0.20
CA ILE A 24 -43.94 11.09 -1.04
C ILE A 24 -43.95 9.78 -1.81
N THR A 25 -44.70 8.80 -1.31
CA THR A 25 -45.14 7.65 -2.10
C THR A 25 -46.06 8.16 -3.22
N ARG A 26 -45.47 8.51 -4.38
CA ARG A 26 -46.23 8.74 -5.61
C ARG A 26 -46.12 7.51 -6.49
N LYS A 27 -47.16 6.68 -6.39
CA LYS A 27 -47.43 5.54 -7.26
C LYS A 27 -47.69 6.07 -8.67
N SER A 28 -46.71 5.96 -9.57
CA SER A 28 -46.87 6.34 -10.98
C SER A 28 -46.33 5.21 -11.85
N GLY A 29 -47.22 4.66 -12.67
CA GLY A 29 -46.99 3.48 -13.51
C GLY A 29 -45.73 3.59 -14.36
N MET A 30 -44.87 2.59 -14.20
CA MET A 30 -43.60 2.45 -14.90
C MET A 30 -43.86 1.94 -16.32
N ARG A 31 -43.90 2.87 -17.29
CA ARG A 31 -43.64 2.56 -18.70
C ARG A 31 -42.14 2.71 -18.90
N PRO A 32 -41.39 1.68 -19.36
CA PRO A 32 -39.95 1.81 -19.53
C PRO A 32 -39.69 2.76 -20.71
N SER A 33 -39.39 4.02 -20.39
CA SER A 33 -38.96 5.02 -21.36
C SER A 33 -37.46 4.88 -21.61
N SER A 34 -37.07 4.91 -22.88
CA SER A 34 -35.71 4.68 -23.40
C SER A 34 -34.61 5.53 -22.77
N SER A 35 -34.96 6.58 -22.02
CA SER A 35 -34.05 7.43 -21.24
C SER A 35 -33.33 6.69 -20.10
N MET A 36 -33.85 5.56 -19.64
CA MET A 36 -33.27 4.78 -18.53
C MET A 36 -31.99 4.03 -18.95
N LEU A 37 -31.86 3.69 -20.24
CA LEU A 37 -30.65 3.06 -20.80
C LEU A 37 -29.47 4.05 -20.88
N LEU A 38 -29.74 5.33 -21.12
CA LEU A 38 -28.72 6.37 -21.22
C LEU A 38 -28.08 6.68 -19.85
N LEU A 39 -28.89 6.68 -18.80
CA LEU A 39 -28.45 6.87 -17.40
C LEU A 39 -27.60 5.69 -16.89
N MET A 40 -27.90 4.47 -17.32
CA MET A 40 -27.10 3.27 -17.02
C MET A 40 -25.70 3.34 -17.66
N PHE A 41 -25.60 3.86 -18.88
CA PHE A 41 -24.32 3.99 -19.58
C PHE A 41 -23.41 5.06 -18.94
N ALA A 42 -23.98 6.19 -18.51
CA ALA A 42 -23.21 7.28 -17.89
C ALA A 42 -22.63 6.90 -16.52
N ALA A 43 -23.29 6.02 -15.76
CA ALA A 43 -22.81 5.55 -14.46
C ALA A 43 -21.59 4.61 -14.54
N SER A 44 -21.27 4.09 -15.73
CA SER A 44 -20.17 3.13 -15.96
C SER A 44 -18.78 3.79 -16.00
N LEU A 45 -18.70 5.12 -16.07
CA LEU A 45 -17.44 5.86 -16.23
C LEU A 45 -16.84 6.36 -14.89
N MET A 46 -17.54 6.23 -13.77
CA MET A 46 -17.05 6.58 -12.43
C MET A 46 -16.49 5.34 -11.72
N GLY A 47 -15.38 4.78 -12.21
CA GLY A 47 -14.87 3.50 -11.67
C GLY A 47 -13.42 3.15 -11.93
N CYS A 48 -12.53 4.12 -12.19
CA CYS A 48 -11.09 3.86 -12.34
C CYS A 48 -10.25 4.62 -11.30
N THR A 49 -10.43 4.34 -10.01
CA THR A 49 -9.38 4.65 -9.03
C THR A 49 -8.46 3.43 -8.91
N THR A 50 -7.56 3.31 -9.88
CA THR A 50 -6.38 2.47 -9.72
C THR A 50 -5.60 3.04 -8.54
N SER A 51 -5.73 2.39 -7.37
CA SER A 51 -4.83 2.60 -6.23
C SER A 51 -3.45 2.13 -6.67
N ASN A 52 -2.74 3.05 -7.28
CA ASN A 52 -1.44 2.80 -7.86
C ASN A 52 -0.42 3.16 -6.77
N GLY A 53 -0.06 2.18 -5.94
CA GLY A 53 1.17 2.26 -5.15
C GLY A 53 2.40 2.55 -6.01
N ASN A 54 2.28 2.42 -7.34
CA ASN A 54 3.31 2.72 -8.32
C ASN A 54 2.99 3.91 -9.27
N ALA A 55 1.79 4.52 -9.27
CA ALA A 55 1.55 5.73 -10.12
C ALA A 55 2.33 6.89 -9.55
N GLY A 56 2.32 7.04 -8.22
CA GLY A 56 3.04 8.12 -7.56
C GLY A 56 4.55 8.02 -7.76
N GLN A 57 5.11 6.80 -7.74
CA GLN A 57 6.54 6.59 -8.03
C GLN A 57 6.84 6.79 -9.52
N SER A 58 6.02 6.24 -10.42
CA SER A 58 6.22 6.42 -11.85
C SER A 58 6.08 7.88 -12.29
N SER A 59 5.10 8.63 -11.75
CA SER A 59 4.91 10.05 -12.06
C SER A 59 6.00 10.94 -11.46
N LYS A 60 6.49 10.62 -10.27
CA LYS A 60 7.65 11.29 -9.66
C LYS A 60 8.92 11.03 -10.47
N ASN A 61 9.09 9.82 -10.98
CA ASN A 61 10.23 9.45 -11.81
C ASN A 61 10.20 10.14 -13.16
N GLU A 62 9.02 10.17 -13.78
CA GLU A 62 8.77 10.90 -15.02
C GLU A 62 9.09 12.39 -14.86
N ALA A 63 8.59 13.03 -13.79
CA ALA A 63 8.87 14.43 -13.51
C ALA A 63 10.36 14.71 -13.28
N GLN A 64 11.08 13.80 -12.61
CA GLN A 64 12.54 13.94 -12.45
C GLN A 64 13.25 13.85 -13.80
N CYS A 65 12.92 12.86 -14.63
CA CYS A 65 13.57 12.70 -15.94
C CYS A 65 13.27 13.87 -16.89
N VAL A 66 12.04 14.38 -16.92
CA VAL A 66 11.70 15.59 -17.69
C VAL A 66 12.43 16.82 -17.13
N GLY A 67 12.56 16.95 -15.80
CA GLY A 67 13.29 18.04 -15.16
C GLY A 67 14.79 18.07 -15.49
N PHE A 68 15.39 16.92 -15.80
CA PHE A 68 16.77 16.82 -16.30
C PHE A 68 16.90 17.09 -17.81
N GLY A 69 15.80 17.38 -18.51
CA GLY A 69 15.79 17.67 -19.95
C GLY A 69 15.66 16.46 -20.85
N PHE A 70 15.28 15.30 -20.33
CA PHE A 70 14.99 14.13 -21.16
C PHE A 70 13.60 14.23 -21.78
N GLU A 71 13.51 14.16 -23.11
CA GLU A 71 12.23 14.13 -23.82
C GLU A 71 11.56 12.76 -23.74
N GLN A 72 10.25 12.75 -23.48
CA GLN A 72 9.47 11.52 -23.41
C GLN A 72 9.50 10.77 -24.75
N GLY A 73 9.60 9.43 -24.68
CA GLY A 73 9.67 8.57 -25.87
C GLY A 73 11.08 8.39 -26.44
N THR A 74 12.11 8.99 -25.83
CA THR A 74 13.51 8.76 -26.20
C THR A 74 14.15 7.62 -25.40
N ASP A 75 15.17 6.97 -25.96
CA ASP A 75 15.98 5.97 -25.25
C ASP A 75 16.66 6.56 -24.01
N ALA A 76 17.03 7.84 -24.06
CA ALA A 76 17.62 8.56 -22.94
C ALA A 76 16.63 8.69 -21.76
N PHE A 77 15.37 9.00 -22.05
CA PHE A 77 14.30 9.03 -21.05
C PHE A 77 14.04 7.65 -20.44
N ALA A 78 14.01 6.58 -21.26
CA ALA A 78 13.84 5.22 -20.77
C ALA A 78 14.99 4.80 -19.84
N ASN A 79 16.23 5.18 -20.16
CA ASN A 79 17.40 4.91 -19.34
C ASN A 79 17.35 5.66 -17.98
N CYS A 80 16.95 6.94 -18.00
CA CYS A 80 16.71 7.69 -16.77
C CYS A 80 15.64 7.03 -15.88
N MET A 81 14.48 6.70 -16.46
CA MET A 81 13.38 6.04 -15.75
C MET A 81 13.82 4.70 -15.14
N MET A 82 14.57 3.91 -15.89
CA MET A 82 15.13 2.64 -15.42
C MET A 82 16.06 2.87 -14.22
N GLN A 83 17.06 3.75 -14.32
CA GLN A 83 18.01 3.99 -13.23
C GLN A 83 17.32 4.49 -11.97
N LEU A 84 16.32 5.35 -12.12
CA LEU A 84 15.56 5.88 -11.01
C LEU A 84 14.66 4.82 -10.37
N SER A 85 14.06 3.95 -11.18
CA SER A 85 13.28 2.81 -10.69
C SER A 85 14.15 1.82 -9.90
N LEU A 86 15.42 1.63 -10.29
CA LEU A 86 16.36 0.76 -9.56
C LEU A 86 16.74 1.35 -8.21
N ARG A 87 16.96 2.67 -8.14
CA ARG A 87 17.23 3.38 -6.87
C ARG A 87 16.05 3.32 -5.91
N GLN A 88 14.83 3.36 -6.44
CA GLN A 88 13.61 3.35 -5.61
C GLN A 88 13.10 1.94 -5.29
N GLY A 89 13.32 0.99 -6.19
CA GLY A 89 13.01 -0.44 -6.01
C GLY A 89 13.99 -1.15 -5.09
N GLY A 90 15.18 -0.56 -4.87
CA GLY A 90 16.21 -1.04 -3.95
C GLY A 90 15.89 -0.95 -2.45
N SER A 91 14.62 -0.78 -2.08
CA SER A 91 14.13 -0.65 -0.70
C SER A 91 14.27 0.77 -0.14
N GLN A 92 13.14 1.41 0.13
CA GLN A 92 13.08 2.36 1.23
C GLN A 92 13.32 1.55 2.50
N GLN A 93 14.59 1.35 2.84
CA GLN A 93 14.99 0.57 3.99
C GLN A 93 14.38 1.28 5.21
N PRO A 94 13.52 0.61 6.00
CA PRO A 94 12.99 1.21 7.20
C PRO A 94 14.16 1.66 8.07
N ASP A 95 13.98 2.81 8.72
CA ASP A 95 14.94 3.33 9.67
C ASP A 95 15.40 2.22 10.63
N HIS A 96 16.72 2.00 10.70
CA HIS A 96 17.30 0.84 11.37
C HIS A 96 16.86 0.77 12.84
N ASP A 97 16.86 1.91 13.53
CA ASP A 97 16.44 2.00 14.92
C ASP A 97 14.96 1.62 15.08
N THR A 98 14.11 2.11 14.17
CA THR A 98 12.69 1.74 14.14
C THR A 98 12.50 0.24 13.94
N LEU A 99 13.28 -0.39 13.07
CA LEU A 99 13.25 -1.84 12.83
C LEU A 99 13.73 -2.63 14.06
N VAL A 100 14.86 -2.25 14.66
CA VAL A 100 15.39 -2.89 15.88
C VAL A 100 14.41 -2.78 17.03
N ASN A 101 13.80 -1.61 17.22
CA ASN A 101 12.76 -1.40 18.24
C ASN A 101 11.54 -2.31 18.00
N GLN A 102 11.12 -2.45 16.75
CA GLN A 102 10.04 -3.35 16.37
C GLN A 102 10.42 -4.81 16.69
N TYR A 103 11.61 -5.26 16.30
CA TYR A 103 12.11 -6.61 16.59
C TYR A 103 12.26 -6.87 18.07
N ARG A 104 12.73 -5.89 18.86
CA ARG A 104 12.82 -5.96 20.32
C ARG A 104 11.46 -6.29 20.93
N SER A 105 10.43 -5.53 20.56
CA SER A 105 9.08 -5.71 21.09
C SER A 105 8.51 -7.10 20.78
N ARG A 106 8.71 -7.59 19.55
CA ARG A 106 8.24 -8.91 19.09
C ARG A 106 9.00 -10.06 19.76
N SER A 107 10.31 -9.93 19.88
CA SER A 107 11.17 -10.96 20.48
C SER A 107 10.87 -11.10 21.97
N LYS A 108 10.65 -9.98 22.66
CA LYS A 108 10.24 -9.97 24.07
C LYS A 108 8.84 -10.56 24.27
N ALA A 109 7.89 -10.26 23.39
CA ALA A 109 6.53 -10.82 23.46
C ALA A 109 6.46 -12.35 23.30
N ARG A 110 7.51 -12.97 22.74
CA ARG A 110 7.62 -14.42 22.55
C ARG A 110 8.44 -15.11 23.62
N GLN A 111 8.96 -14.38 24.59
CA GLN A 111 9.81 -14.95 25.62
C GLN A 111 9.05 -15.99 26.44
N GLY A 112 9.60 -17.21 26.51
CA GLY A 112 8.98 -18.35 27.17
C GLY A 112 8.04 -19.16 26.27
N ASP A 113 7.95 -18.85 24.98
CA ASP A 113 7.26 -19.68 23.99
C ASP A 113 8.27 -20.63 23.32
N ASP A 114 8.19 -21.91 23.66
CA ASP A 114 9.07 -22.97 23.16
C ASP A 114 9.00 -23.17 21.64
N ARG A 115 7.99 -22.58 20.96
CA ARG A 115 7.89 -22.62 19.49
C ARG A 115 8.91 -21.72 18.80
N TYR A 116 9.49 -20.75 19.51
CA TYR A 116 10.44 -19.79 18.94
C TYR A 116 11.85 -20.02 19.53
N PRO A 117 12.88 -20.17 18.69
CA PRO A 117 14.26 -20.26 19.17
C PRO A 117 14.72 -18.91 19.75
N VAL A 118 15.73 -18.94 20.62
CA VAL A 118 16.36 -17.71 21.12
C VAL A 118 17.13 -17.01 19.99
N CYS A 119 16.94 -15.70 19.86
CA CYS A 119 17.65 -14.88 18.88
C CYS A 119 19.15 -14.92 19.13
N SER A 120 19.94 -15.07 18.06
CA SER A 120 21.40 -15.09 18.11
C SER A 120 22.00 -14.51 16.83
N ALA A 121 23.32 -14.29 16.83
CA ALA A 121 24.07 -13.88 15.65
C ALA A 121 23.96 -14.86 14.46
N ALA A 122 23.56 -16.11 14.71
CA ALA A 122 23.39 -17.12 13.66
C ALA A 122 22.07 -16.95 12.86
N ASN A 123 21.13 -16.16 13.38
CA ASN A 123 19.87 -15.87 12.70
C ASN A 123 20.10 -14.72 11.71
N MET A 124 20.00 -14.99 10.40
CA MET A 124 20.32 -13.99 9.36
C MET A 124 19.44 -12.74 9.41
N ASP A 125 18.20 -12.86 9.92
CA ASP A 125 17.27 -11.75 10.06
C ASP A 125 17.27 -11.13 11.47
N ALA A 126 18.15 -11.60 12.37
CA ALA A 126 18.27 -11.02 13.71
C ALA A 126 19.31 -9.88 13.71
N GLU A 127 19.02 -8.89 14.53
CA GLU A 127 19.84 -7.70 14.72
C GLU A 127 20.24 -7.56 16.18
N LEU A 128 21.43 -7.02 16.43
CA LEU A 128 21.88 -6.77 17.81
C LEU A 128 21.29 -5.46 18.30
N ASP A 129 20.45 -5.54 19.32
CA ASP A 129 20.00 -4.35 20.03
C ASP A 129 21.09 -3.87 21.01
N ILE A 130 21.83 -2.84 20.60
CA ILE A 130 22.93 -2.26 21.38
C ILE A 130 22.51 -1.69 22.74
N THR A 131 21.22 -1.37 22.94
CA THR A 131 20.74 -0.80 24.21
C THR A 131 20.54 -1.87 25.29
N THR A 132 20.18 -3.09 24.88
CA THR A 132 19.97 -4.23 25.80
C THR A 132 21.09 -5.25 25.74
N GLY A 133 21.94 -5.20 24.71
CA GLY A 133 22.99 -6.19 24.45
C GLY A 133 22.43 -7.56 24.02
N LYS A 134 21.16 -7.62 23.60
CA LYS A 134 20.47 -8.86 23.22
C LYS A 134 20.19 -8.86 21.72
N TRP A 135 20.23 -10.04 21.11
CA TRP A 135 19.78 -10.23 19.73
C TRP A 135 18.25 -10.19 19.65
N VAL A 136 17.71 -9.56 18.61
CA VAL A 136 16.27 -9.40 18.38
C VAL A 136 15.94 -9.67 16.91
N GLY A 137 14.80 -10.28 16.61
CA GLY A 137 14.48 -10.66 15.23
C GLY A 137 13.01 -10.95 14.97
N PRO A 138 12.64 -11.17 13.69
CA PRO A 138 11.26 -11.37 13.28
C PRO A 138 10.70 -12.71 13.74
N ASP A 139 11.51 -13.76 13.90
CA ASP A 139 11.06 -15.15 14.12
C ASP A 139 11.81 -15.86 15.27
N CYS A 140 12.23 -15.09 16.27
CA CYS A 140 12.91 -15.61 17.46
C CYS A 140 12.42 -14.89 18.73
N GLN A 141 12.77 -15.46 19.89
CA GLN A 141 12.50 -14.88 21.20
C GLN A 141 13.76 -14.21 21.78
N MET A 142 13.56 -13.20 22.61
CA MET A 142 14.66 -12.55 23.31
C MET A 142 15.26 -13.49 24.36
N ALA A 143 16.58 -13.49 24.51
CA ALA A 143 17.24 -14.31 25.53
C ALA A 143 16.81 -13.85 26.94
N PRO A 144 16.57 -14.78 27.87
CA PRO A 144 16.24 -14.44 29.25
C PRO A 144 17.35 -13.66 29.95
N ASP A 145 16.99 -12.98 31.03
CA ASP A 145 17.91 -12.23 31.90
C ASP A 145 18.75 -13.18 32.77
#